data_AF-A0A9W8P180-F1
#
_entry.id   AF-A0A9W8P180-F1
#
_cell.length_a   1.000
_cell.length_b   1.000
_cell.length_c   1.000
_cell.angle_alpha   90.00
_cell.angle_beta   90.00
_cell.angle_gamma   90.00
#
_symmetry.space_group_name_H-M   'P 1'
#
loop_
_entity.id
_entity.type
_entity.pdbx_description
1 polymer ?
#
loop_
_entity_poly.entity_id
_entity_poly.type
_entity_poly.pdbx_seq_one_letter_code
_entity_poly.pdbx_strand_id
1 'polypeptide(L)'
;MTSDTSFATNPADFLYSEDELNKIGVLDEGASKLVKSALEFMRKRPDLIVPNKWALECAAALGIVKAPASPISLTLSESSMTTTSSVLTVGSGATVMSEYAPSNYERVRYYNGIAGEDECPELVYRSNYTTPFRQPTGRYAQPVVKSIYGADDTPLGKIWATVLDDIRLIVKAAVNDYSCLNACRFYTHGPDSFVHNPDGVTDGGSLGPAVVWVGIPPGSTTVDIAHDASQKILELLHQNGVNDAVIEWRDAVVSRLSIPLPFALPTAPTASSKCATS
;
A
#
# COMPACT_ATOMS: atom_id res chain seq x y z
N MET A 1 -11.21 58.10 -16.65
CA MET A 1 -11.37 57.97 -15.18
C MET A 1 -11.54 56.49 -14.90
N THR A 2 -10.42 55.87 -14.53
CA THR A 2 -10.25 54.44 -14.25
C THR A 2 -10.67 54.16 -12.82
N SER A 3 -11.58 53.20 -12.63
CA SER A 3 -11.90 52.63 -11.33
C SER A 3 -11.35 51.21 -11.28
N ASP A 4 -10.15 51.08 -10.71
CA ASP A 4 -9.57 49.80 -10.29
C ASP A 4 -10.43 49.20 -9.17
N THR A 5 -10.86 47.96 -9.36
CA THR A 5 -11.48 47.15 -8.29
C THR A 5 -10.50 46.03 -7.95
N SER A 6 -9.59 46.32 -7.02
CA SER A 6 -8.69 45.31 -6.47
C SER A 6 -9.45 44.44 -5.47
N PHE A 7 -9.74 43.19 -5.84
CA PHE A 7 -10.09 42.16 -4.87
C PHE A 7 -8.82 41.77 -4.11
N ALA A 8 -8.62 42.32 -2.92
CA ALA A 8 -7.66 41.78 -1.97
C ALA A 8 -8.24 40.49 -1.38
N THR A 9 -7.86 39.33 -1.93
CA THR A 9 -8.05 38.03 -1.26
C THR A 9 -7.17 38.00 -0.01
N ASN A 10 -7.82 37.90 1.15
CA ASN A 10 -7.18 37.75 2.45
C ASN A 10 -6.25 36.51 2.41
N PRO A 11 -4.99 36.60 2.90
CA PRO A 11 -4.07 35.48 2.83
C PRO A 11 -4.51 34.35 3.77
N ALA A 12 -4.84 33.21 3.17
CA ALA A 12 -4.83 31.86 3.76
C ALA A 12 -5.80 31.57 4.92
N ASP A 13 -7.09 31.42 4.60
CA ASP A 13 -7.96 30.59 5.44
C ASP A 13 -7.53 29.13 5.29
N PHE A 14 -6.90 28.62 6.34
CA PHE A 14 -6.53 27.22 6.45
C PHE A 14 -7.78 26.34 6.28
N LEU A 15 -7.67 25.27 5.48
CA LEU A 15 -8.81 24.47 4.99
C LEU A 15 -9.67 23.78 6.07
N TYR A 16 -9.19 23.70 7.32
CA TYR A 16 -9.90 23.06 8.42
C TYR A 16 -10.09 24.04 9.57
N SER A 17 -11.31 24.12 10.07
CA SER A 17 -11.59 24.88 11.30
C SER A 17 -10.88 24.26 12.51
N GLU A 18 -10.62 25.05 13.56
CA GLU A 18 -10.04 24.51 14.80
C GLU A 18 -10.96 23.47 15.45
N ASP A 19 -12.28 23.62 15.32
CA ASP A 19 -13.27 22.65 15.79
C ASP A 19 -13.13 21.29 15.10
N GLU A 20 -12.88 21.28 13.78
CA GLU A 20 -12.64 20.05 13.03
C GLU A 20 -11.35 19.35 13.44
N LEU A 21 -10.27 20.13 13.65
CA LEU A 21 -9.00 19.60 14.14
C LEU A 21 -9.11 19.08 15.58
N ASN A 22 -9.87 19.75 16.43
CA ASN A 22 -10.11 19.32 17.81
C ASN A 22 -10.93 18.02 17.83
N LYS A 23 -11.93 17.89 16.94
CA LYS A 23 -12.75 16.67 16.82
C LYS A 23 -11.96 15.42 16.45
N ILE A 24 -10.87 15.57 15.69
CA ILE A 24 -9.97 14.46 15.33
C ILE A 24 -8.82 14.27 16.34
N GLY A 25 -8.81 15.01 17.46
CA GLY A 25 -7.83 14.88 18.54
C GLY A 25 -6.42 15.33 18.20
N VAL A 26 -6.21 16.09 17.11
CA VAL A 26 -4.86 16.53 16.70
C VAL A 26 -4.38 17.78 17.45
N LEU A 27 -5.31 18.51 18.09
CA LEU A 27 -4.99 19.66 18.94
C LEU A 27 -4.87 19.32 20.43
N ASP A 28 -5.22 18.09 20.82
CA ASP A 28 -5.17 17.67 22.22
C ASP A 28 -3.75 17.75 22.80
N GLU A 29 -3.65 17.90 24.14
CA GLU A 29 -2.37 17.88 24.84
C GLU A 29 -1.59 16.59 24.58
N GLY A 30 -2.31 15.47 24.38
CA GLY A 30 -1.76 14.15 24.04
C GLY A 30 -1.34 13.98 22.57
N ALA A 31 -1.62 14.94 21.68
CA ALA A 31 -1.25 14.81 20.28
C ALA A 31 0.28 14.84 20.10
N SER A 32 0.78 13.95 19.23
CA SER A 32 2.21 13.82 18.95
C SER A 32 2.81 15.15 18.49
N LYS A 33 4.04 15.46 18.96
CA LYS A 33 4.79 16.64 18.51
C LYS A 33 4.91 16.71 16.98
N LEU A 34 5.01 15.56 16.31
CA LEU A 34 5.10 15.47 14.86
C LEU A 34 3.82 15.97 14.17
N VAL A 35 2.64 15.62 14.71
CA VAL A 35 1.34 16.10 14.22
C VAL A 35 1.22 17.61 14.40
N LYS A 36 1.65 18.14 15.55
CA LYS A 36 1.67 19.59 15.83
C LYS A 36 2.60 20.34 14.87
N SER A 37 3.80 19.82 14.62
CA SER A 37 4.75 20.40 13.67
C SER A 37 4.23 20.37 12.22
N ALA A 38 3.58 19.29 11.80
CA ALA A 38 2.98 19.19 10.48
C ALA A 38 1.85 20.21 10.30
N LEU A 39 0.95 20.34 11.28
CA LEU A 39 -0.12 21.35 11.27
C LEU A 39 0.43 22.78 11.22
N GLU A 40 1.48 23.08 11.99
CA GLU A 40 2.13 24.39 11.97
C GLU A 40 2.77 24.70 10.61
N PHE A 41 3.44 23.72 10.01
CA PHE A 41 4.01 23.85 8.67
C PHE A 41 2.92 24.12 7.63
N MET A 42 1.81 23.38 7.68
CA MET A 42 0.69 23.55 6.76
C MET A 42 0.01 24.92 6.92
N ARG A 43 -0.12 25.42 8.15
CA ARG A 43 -0.61 26.79 8.43
C ARG A 43 0.30 27.85 7.83
N LYS A 44 1.62 27.64 7.86
CA LYS A 44 2.62 28.56 7.28
C LYS A 44 2.69 28.49 5.76
N ARG A 45 2.46 27.32 5.17
CA ARG A 45 2.63 27.04 3.73
C ARG A 45 1.45 26.24 3.15
N PRO A 46 0.22 26.81 3.15
CA PRO A 46 -0.95 26.13 2.58
C PRO A 46 -0.83 25.93 1.06
N ASP A 47 0.09 26.64 0.41
CA ASP A 47 0.43 26.51 -1.01
C ASP A 47 1.18 25.23 -1.36
N LEU A 48 1.88 24.61 -0.39
CA LEU A 48 2.76 23.47 -0.65
C LEU A 48 2.11 22.12 -0.39
N ILE A 49 1.17 22.04 0.56
CA ILE A 49 0.59 20.77 1.00
C ILE A 49 -0.89 20.98 1.34
N VAL A 50 -1.76 20.29 0.59
CA VAL A 50 -3.20 20.17 0.90
C VAL A 50 -3.49 18.70 1.22
N PRO A 51 -3.22 18.24 2.46
CA PRO A 51 -3.55 16.88 2.81
C PRO A 51 -5.07 16.75 2.92
N ASN A 52 -5.59 15.66 2.38
CA ASN A 52 -6.98 15.30 2.61
C ASN A 52 -7.17 14.94 4.11
N LYS A 53 -8.40 15.08 4.60
CA LYS A 53 -8.79 14.84 6.00
C LYS A 53 -8.33 13.47 6.52
N TRP A 54 -8.36 12.46 5.65
CA TRP A 54 -7.96 11.09 5.97
C TRP A 54 -6.49 11.00 6.42
N ALA A 55 -5.58 11.73 5.78
CA ALA A 55 -4.17 11.74 6.18
C ALA A 55 -3.96 12.29 7.61
N LEU A 56 -4.76 13.28 8.02
CA LEU A 56 -4.73 13.82 9.38
C LEU A 56 -5.31 12.82 10.40
N GLU A 57 -6.39 12.12 10.05
CA GLU A 57 -6.98 11.07 10.88
C GLU A 57 -6.00 9.90 11.09
N CYS A 58 -5.26 9.50 10.05
CA CYS A 58 -4.21 8.49 10.17
C CYS A 58 -3.07 8.94 11.10
N ALA A 59 -2.62 10.20 10.97
CA ALA A 59 -1.55 10.74 11.82
C ALA A 59 -1.98 10.81 13.30
N ALA A 60 -3.25 11.15 13.56
CA ALA A 60 -3.84 11.13 14.90
C ALA A 60 -3.90 9.71 15.48
N ALA A 61 -4.40 8.75 14.71
CA ALA A 61 -4.55 7.36 15.13
C ALA A 61 -3.20 6.70 15.49
N LEU A 62 -2.14 7.03 14.76
CA LEU A 62 -0.78 6.54 15.04
C LEU A 62 -0.20 7.10 16.35
N GLY A 63 -0.69 8.24 16.84
CA GLY A 63 -0.26 8.85 18.11
C GLY A 63 -0.90 8.26 19.37
N ILE A 64 -1.99 7.48 19.24
CA ILE A 64 -2.82 7.03 20.37
C ILE A 64 -2.41 5.65 20.93
N VAL A 65 -1.48 4.94 20.28
CA VAL A 65 -1.06 3.59 20.75
C VAL A 65 -0.26 3.67 22.05
N LYS A 66 -0.95 3.46 23.17
CA LYS A 66 -0.38 3.33 24.52
C LYS A 66 0.28 1.95 24.67
N ALA A 67 1.61 1.93 24.81
CA ALA A 67 2.42 0.72 24.76
C ALA A 67 2.24 -0.22 26.00
N PRO A 68 2.09 -1.54 25.82
CA PRO A 68 2.37 -2.55 26.83
C PRO A 68 3.82 -3.09 26.73
N ALA A 69 4.41 -3.43 27.88
CA ALA A 69 5.84 -3.76 28.05
C ALA A 69 6.21 -5.21 27.68
N SER A 70 7.42 -5.38 27.12
CA SER A 70 8.17 -6.64 27.01
C SER A 70 9.31 -6.71 28.04
N PRO A 71 9.96 -7.89 28.24
CA PRO A 71 11.24 -8.15 27.56
C PRO A 71 11.41 -9.62 27.11
N ILE A 72 12.38 -9.97 26.25
CA ILE A 72 13.74 -10.43 26.60
C ILE A 72 14.75 -9.99 25.52
N SER A 73 15.92 -9.51 25.96
CA SER A 73 17.08 -9.13 25.14
C SER A 73 17.83 -10.34 24.55
N LEU A 74 18.40 -10.18 23.35
CA LEU A 74 19.45 -11.05 22.83
C LEU A 74 20.69 -10.23 22.42
N THR A 75 21.82 -10.79 22.82
CA THR A 75 23.20 -10.37 22.58
C THR A 75 23.55 -10.32 21.09
N LEU A 76 24.26 -9.26 20.72
CA LEU A 76 24.72 -8.95 19.38
C LEU A 76 26.03 -9.72 19.11
N SER A 77 26.01 -10.67 18.18
CA SER A 77 27.23 -11.27 17.60
C SER A 77 27.43 -10.74 16.20
N GLU A 78 28.60 -10.15 15.96
CA GLU A 78 29.14 -9.88 14.63
C GLU A 78 29.34 -11.20 13.89
N SER A 79 28.79 -11.31 12.68
CA SER A 79 29.12 -12.40 11.76
C SER A 79 29.48 -11.82 10.40
N SER A 80 30.69 -12.13 9.97
CA SER A 80 31.31 -11.80 8.69
C SER A 80 30.43 -12.18 7.50
N MET A 81 30.41 -11.28 6.52
CA MET A 81 29.99 -11.56 5.16
C MET A 81 30.92 -12.61 4.53
N THR A 82 30.48 -13.87 4.51
CA THR A 82 31.03 -14.90 3.60
C THR A 82 29.97 -15.29 2.59
N THR A 83 30.17 -14.84 1.36
CA THR A 83 29.42 -15.22 0.17
C THR A 83 29.72 -16.70 -0.14
N THR A 84 28.86 -17.62 0.29
CA THR A 84 28.88 -19.01 -0.20
C THR A 84 27.83 -19.18 -1.28
N SER A 85 28.28 -19.18 -2.54
CA SER A 85 27.51 -19.72 -3.66
C SER A 85 27.26 -21.21 -3.42
N SER A 86 26.06 -21.56 -2.98
CA SER A 86 25.60 -22.94 -2.94
C SER A 86 25.28 -23.39 -4.36
N VAL A 87 26.21 -24.13 -4.97
CA VAL A 87 25.92 -24.99 -6.11
C VAL A 87 24.96 -26.08 -5.62
N LEU A 88 23.67 -25.89 -5.86
CA LEU A 88 22.68 -26.93 -5.64
C LEU A 88 22.72 -27.88 -6.84
N THR A 89 23.05 -29.13 -6.53
CA THR A 89 22.86 -30.30 -7.36
C THR A 89 21.47 -30.28 -7.98
N VAL A 90 21.41 -30.22 -9.31
CA VAL A 90 20.19 -30.33 -10.11
C VAL A 90 19.63 -31.74 -9.94
N GLY A 91 18.74 -31.89 -8.96
CA GLY A 91 17.69 -32.90 -9.01
C GLY A 91 16.64 -32.40 -9.99
N SER A 92 16.58 -33.00 -11.18
CA SER A 92 15.56 -32.71 -12.19
C SER A 92 14.19 -33.27 -11.76
N GLY A 93 13.66 -32.78 -10.64
CA GLY A 93 12.24 -32.87 -10.35
C GLY A 93 11.56 -31.80 -11.18
N ALA A 94 10.83 -32.20 -12.22
CA ALA A 94 9.98 -31.28 -12.97
C ALA A 94 8.87 -30.79 -12.03
N THR A 95 9.11 -29.69 -11.32
CA THR A 95 8.05 -28.99 -10.59
C THR A 95 7.03 -28.57 -11.61
N VAL A 96 5.87 -29.24 -11.61
CA VAL A 96 4.72 -28.87 -12.44
C VAL A 96 4.38 -27.44 -12.06
N MET A 97 4.65 -26.49 -12.96
CA MET A 97 4.24 -25.11 -12.76
C MET A 97 2.71 -25.06 -12.78
N SER A 98 2.14 -24.38 -11.79
CA SER A 98 0.70 -24.10 -11.74
C SER A 98 0.26 -23.43 -13.04
N GLU A 99 -0.89 -23.84 -13.59
CA GLU A 99 -1.47 -23.25 -14.80
C GLU A 99 -1.88 -21.78 -14.60
N TYR A 100 -2.02 -21.36 -13.34
CA TYR A 100 -2.38 -20.01 -12.93
C TYR A 100 -1.15 -19.10 -12.75
N ALA A 101 0.06 -19.67 -12.86
CA ALA A 101 1.28 -18.94 -12.57
C ALA A 101 1.54 -17.86 -13.64
N PRO A 102 1.81 -16.61 -13.24
CA PRO A 102 2.25 -15.61 -14.19
C PRO A 102 3.59 -16.02 -14.83
N SER A 103 3.84 -15.53 -16.04
CA SER A 103 5.17 -15.70 -16.65
C SER A 103 6.24 -15.03 -15.79
N ASN A 104 7.50 -15.48 -15.89
CA ASN A 104 8.59 -14.85 -15.13
C ASN A 104 8.72 -13.34 -15.44
N TYR A 105 8.54 -12.95 -16.71
CA TYR A 105 8.56 -11.55 -17.12
C TYR A 105 7.42 -10.75 -16.49
N GLU A 106 6.20 -11.30 -16.54
CA GLU A 106 5.03 -10.68 -15.93
C GLU A 106 5.22 -10.52 -14.42
N ARG A 107 5.66 -11.57 -13.72
CA ARG A 107 5.88 -11.55 -12.28
C ARG A 107 6.69 -10.33 -11.81
N VAL A 108 7.77 -10.01 -12.50
CA VAL A 108 8.72 -8.96 -12.10
C VAL A 108 8.42 -7.59 -12.74
N ARG A 109 7.57 -7.52 -13.77
CA ARG A 109 7.24 -6.27 -14.49
C ARG A 109 5.80 -5.83 -14.39
N TYR A 110 4.92 -6.62 -13.78
CA TYR A 110 3.49 -6.33 -13.75
C TYR A 110 3.17 -4.96 -13.13
N TYR A 111 3.83 -4.61 -12.03
CA TYR A 111 3.62 -3.37 -11.28
C TYR A 111 4.62 -2.25 -11.61
N ASN A 112 5.32 -2.36 -12.74
CA ASN A 112 6.33 -1.38 -13.14
C ASN A 112 5.78 0.06 -13.11
N GLY A 113 6.49 0.98 -12.45
CA GLY A 113 6.08 2.38 -12.28
C GLY A 113 5.39 2.73 -10.96
N ILE A 114 5.01 1.73 -10.15
CA ILE A 114 4.34 1.96 -8.86
C ILE A 114 5.31 2.29 -7.73
N ALA A 115 6.46 1.63 -7.73
CA ALA A 115 7.57 1.86 -6.79
C ALA A 115 8.83 2.24 -7.57
N GLY A 116 9.92 2.57 -6.86
CA GLY A 116 11.23 2.77 -7.48
C GLY A 116 11.70 1.53 -8.26
N GLU A 117 12.68 1.71 -9.16
CA GLU A 117 13.11 0.68 -10.13
C GLU A 117 13.46 -0.68 -9.47
N ASP A 118 14.00 -0.66 -8.26
CA ASP A 118 14.44 -1.85 -7.51
C ASP A 118 13.45 -2.31 -6.41
N GLU A 119 12.31 -1.63 -6.25
CA GLU A 119 11.34 -1.88 -5.18
C GLU A 119 9.96 -2.32 -5.68
N CYS A 120 9.84 -2.60 -6.99
CA CYS A 120 8.60 -3.05 -7.58
C CYS A 120 8.19 -4.40 -6.98
N PRO A 121 6.99 -4.52 -6.38
CA PRO A 121 6.56 -5.79 -5.81
C PRO A 121 6.41 -6.86 -6.90
N GLU A 122 6.71 -8.11 -6.56
CA GLU A 122 6.48 -9.25 -7.46
C GLU A 122 5.00 -9.67 -7.44
N LEU A 123 4.45 -9.94 -8.62
CA LEU A 123 3.10 -10.50 -8.77
C LEU A 123 3.13 -12.01 -8.49
N VAL A 124 2.39 -12.45 -7.48
CA VAL A 124 2.24 -13.87 -7.14
C VAL A 124 1.14 -14.52 -7.98
N TYR A 125 -0.02 -13.87 -8.06
CA TYR A 125 -1.19 -14.38 -8.77
C TYR A 125 -2.15 -13.23 -9.13
N ARG A 126 -2.90 -13.37 -10.21
CA ARG A 126 -4.04 -12.50 -10.53
C ARG A 126 -5.22 -13.29 -11.08
N SER A 127 -6.44 -12.97 -10.66
CA SER A 127 -7.63 -13.73 -11.02
C SER A 127 -8.04 -13.61 -12.49
N ASN A 128 -7.59 -12.57 -13.19
CA ASN A 128 -7.79 -12.38 -14.63
C ASN A 128 -6.68 -13.02 -15.48
N TYR A 129 -6.04 -14.09 -15.00
CA TYR A 129 -4.91 -14.78 -15.66
C TYR A 129 -5.19 -15.19 -17.12
N THR A 130 -6.46 -15.39 -17.49
CA THR A 130 -6.87 -15.67 -18.87
C THR A 130 -6.63 -14.50 -19.84
N THR A 131 -6.53 -13.27 -19.33
CA THR A 131 -6.14 -12.09 -20.11
C THR A 131 -4.61 -12.05 -20.20
N PRO A 132 -4.01 -12.18 -21.39
CA PRO A 132 -2.55 -12.23 -21.52
C PRO A 132 -1.86 -10.93 -21.12
N PHE A 133 -0.75 -11.03 -20.39
CA PHE A 133 0.14 -9.89 -20.16
C PHE A 133 1.04 -9.68 -21.38
N ARG A 134 0.96 -8.50 -21.99
CA ARG A 134 1.72 -8.19 -23.21
C ARG A 134 3.15 -7.81 -22.85
N GLN A 135 4.08 -8.70 -23.15
CA GLN A 135 5.51 -8.37 -23.12
C GLN A 135 5.83 -7.39 -24.27
N PRO A 136 6.48 -6.25 -24.00
CA PRO A 136 6.93 -5.33 -25.04
C PRO A 136 7.88 -6.03 -26.01
N THR A 137 7.69 -5.82 -27.31
CA THR A 137 8.53 -6.40 -28.36
C THR A 137 9.14 -5.32 -29.25
N GLY A 138 10.41 -5.50 -29.61
CA GLY A 138 11.17 -4.56 -30.46
C GLY A 138 12.30 -3.83 -29.72
N ARG A 139 13.18 -3.20 -30.49
CA ARG A 139 14.41 -2.56 -29.98
C ARG A 139 14.16 -1.41 -28.99
N TYR A 140 13.03 -0.72 -29.16
CA TYR A 140 12.68 0.49 -28.39
C TYR A 140 11.40 0.29 -27.57
N ALA A 141 11.02 -0.96 -27.33
CA ALA A 141 9.80 -1.28 -26.62
C ALA A 141 9.99 -0.95 -25.13
N GLN A 142 9.18 -0.01 -24.64
CA GLN A 142 9.21 0.38 -23.24
C GLN A 142 8.35 -0.58 -22.40
N PRO A 143 8.78 -0.95 -21.18
CA PRO A 143 7.93 -1.62 -20.22
C PRO A 143 6.65 -0.81 -19.97
N VAL A 144 5.53 -1.50 -19.78
CA VAL A 144 4.28 -0.86 -19.41
C VAL A 144 4.45 -0.19 -18.05
N VAL A 145 4.10 1.09 -17.94
CA VAL A 145 4.14 1.83 -16.68
C VAL A 145 2.73 1.88 -16.09
N LYS A 146 2.62 1.69 -14.78
CA LYS A 146 1.36 1.75 -14.03
C LYS A 146 1.41 2.81 -12.93
N SER A 147 0.25 3.35 -12.62
CA SER A 147 0.01 4.16 -11.42
C SER A 147 -1.20 3.63 -10.65
N ILE A 148 -1.20 3.81 -9.34
CA ILE A 148 -2.27 3.37 -8.45
C ILE A 148 -3.28 4.49 -8.28
N TYR A 149 -4.56 4.14 -8.39
CA TYR A 149 -5.70 4.98 -8.09
C TYR A 149 -6.60 4.30 -7.05
N GLY A 150 -7.31 5.10 -6.27
CA GLY A 150 -8.40 4.59 -5.41
C GLY A 150 -9.50 3.95 -6.25
N ALA A 151 -10.26 3.04 -5.64
CA ALA A 151 -11.42 2.39 -6.27
C ALA A 151 -12.76 2.99 -5.82
N ASP A 152 -12.77 4.18 -5.21
CA ASP A 152 -13.93 4.80 -4.57
C ASP A 152 -15.10 5.04 -5.54
N ASP A 153 -14.80 5.19 -6.83
CA ASP A 153 -15.78 5.39 -7.90
C ASP A 153 -16.45 4.09 -8.37
N THR A 154 -15.97 2.93 -7.94
CA THR A 154 -16.42 1.60 -8.39
C THR A 154 -17.45 0.97 -7.43
N PRO A 155 -18.21 -0.05 -7.88
CA PRO A 155 -19.03 -0.87 -6.98
C PRO A 155 -18.24 -1.45 -5.80
N LEU A 156 -16.99 -1.90 -6.03
CA LEU A 156 -16.12 -2.41 -4.97
C LEU A 156 -15.81 -1.35 -3.91
N GLY A 157 -15.44 -0.13 -4.31
CA GLY A 157 -15.14 0.96 -3.37
C GLY A 157 -16.33 1.30 -2.47
N LYS A 158 -17.55 1.31 -3.05
CA LYS A 158 -18.80 1.60 -2.31
C LYS A 158 -19.11 0.60 -1.22
N ILE A 159 -18.75 -0.68 -1.41
CA ILE A 159 -19.00 -1.75 -0.44
C ILE A 159 -17.75 -2.16 0.35
N TRP A 160 -16.60 -1.54 0.08
CA TRP A 160 -15.31 -2.01 0.59
C TRP A 160 -15.31 -2.18 2.11
N ALA A 161 -15.82 -1.19 2.85
CA ALA A 161 -15.92 -1.25 4.30
C ALA A 161 -16.82 -2.39 4.80
N THR A 162 -17.83 -2.79 4.03
CA THR A 162 -18.76 -3.88 4.37
C THR A 162 -18.12 -5.24 4.19
N VAL A 163 -17.39 -5.46 3.08
CA VAL A 163 -16.82 -6.78 2.74
C VAL A 163 -15.40 -7.00 3.29
N LEU A 164 -14.74 -5.95 3.78
CA LEU A 164 -13.34 -6.00 4.18
C LEU A 164 -13.05 -7.06 5.24
N ASP A 165 -13.89 -7.19 6.27
CA ASP A 165 -13.65 -8.14 7.35
C ASP A 165 -13.82 -9.60 6.91
N ASP A 166 -14.77 -9.88 6.02
CA ASP A 166 -14.94 -11.20 5.43
C ASP A 166 -13.77 -11.56 4.50
N ILE A 167 -13.30 -10.60 3.70
CA ILE A 167 -12.09 -10.78 2.87
C ILE A 167 -10.87 -11.06 3.75
N ARG A 168 -10.71 -10.33 4.86
CA ARG A 168 -9.62 -10.58 5.83
C ARG A 168 -9.68 -11.99 6.39
N LEU A 169 -10.86 -12.50 6.69
CA LEU A 169 -11.03 -13.86 7.20
C LEU A 169 -10.63 -14.89 6.15
N ILE A 170 -11.05 -14.72 4.89
CA ILE A 170 -10.68 -15.60 3.78
C ILE A 170 -9.16 -15.59 3.57
N VAL A 171 -8.54 -14.40 3.55
CA VAL A 171 -7.09 -14.26 3.35
C VAL A 171 -6.33 -14.89 4.51
N LYS A 172 -6.70 -14.64 5.77
CA LYS A 172 -6.07 -15.26 6.94
C LYS A 172 -6.18 -16.79 6.97
N ALA A 173 -7.28 -17.33 6.45
CA ALA A 173 -7.46 -18.78 6.35
C ALA A 173 -6.57 -19.39 5.26
N ALA A 174 -6.22 -18.63 4.23
CA ALA A 174 -5.35 -19.07 3.14
C ALA A 174 -3.87 -18.86 3.44
N VAL A 175 -3.52 -17.71 4.01
CA VAL A 175 -2.16 -17.32 4.39
C VAL A 175 -2.15 -16.93 5.87
N ASN A 176 -1.27 -17.55 6.65
CA ASN A 176 -1.20 -17.31 8.10
C ASN A 176 -0.92 -15.84 8.44
N ASP A 177 -0.33 -15.08 7.52
CA ASP A 177 -0.01 -13.67 7.69
C ASP A 177 -0.15 -12.91 6.35
N TYR A 178 -0.60 -11.66 6.42
CA TYR A 178 -0.68 -10.74 5.27
C TYR A 178 -0.29 -9.32 5.70
N SER A 179 0.32 -8.59 4.78
CA SER A 179 0.87 -7.25 5.03
C SER A 179 -0.16 -6.14 4.79
N CYS A 180 -0.97 -6.24 3.73
CA CYS A 180 -1.96 -5.22 3.40
C CYS A 180 -3.11 -5.76 2.55
N LEU A 181 -4.25 -5.06 2.64
CA LEU A 181 -5.42 -5.25 1.78
C LEU A 181 -5.93 -3.89 1.34
N ASN A 182 -6.02 -3.68 0.03
CA ASN A 182 -6.46 -2.42 -0.54
C ASN A 182 -7.47 -2.65 -1.67
N ALA A 183 -8.47 -1.78 -1.77
CA ALA A 183 -9.26 -1.62 -2.99
C ALA A 183 -8.63 -0.51 -3.83
N CYS A 184 -8.17 -0.85 -5.03
CA CYS A 184 -7.52 0.10 -5.92
C CYS A 184 -7.84 -0.18 -7.39
N ARG A 185 -7.34 0.68 -8.26
CA ARG A 185 -7.33 0.49 -9.72
C ARG A 185 -5.94 0.82 -10.22
N PHE A 186 -5.53 0.15 -11.29
CA PHE A 186 -4.27 0.48 -11.96
C PHE A 186 -4.54 1.23 -13.24
N TYR A 187 -3.99 2.44 -13.34
CA TYR A 187 -3.91 3.14 -14.62
C TYR A 187 -2.69 2.65 -15.36
N THR A 188 -2.89 2.10 -16.55
CA THR A 188 -1.81 1.72 -17.45
C THR A 188 -1.56 2.86 -18.41
N HIS A 189 -0.34 3.40 -18.36
CA HIS A 189 0.13 4.49 -19.19
C HIS A 189 0.33 4.01 -20.63
N GLY A 190 -0.24 4.73 -21.59
CA GLY A 190 0.00 4.49 -23.02
C GLY A 190 1.35 5.02 -23.48
N PRO A 191 1.78 4.67 -24.71
CA PRO A 191 3.04 5.14 -25.28
C PRO A 191 3.19 6.66 -25.28
N ASP A 192 2.08 7.38 -25.50
CA ASP A 192 2.06 8.83 -25.66
C ASP A 192 1.74 9.58 -24.35
N SER A 193 1.56 8.87 -23.23
CA SER A 193 1.15 9.46 -21.95
C SER A 193 2.17 10.40 -21.31
N PHE A 194 3.44 10.33 -21.72
CA PHE A 194 4.53 11.20 -21.25
C PHE A 194 4.79 12.39 -22.18
N VAL A 195 4.11 12.49 -23.32
CA VAL A 195 4.15 13.70 -24.14
C VAL A 195 3.33 14.76 -23.41
N HIS A 196 3.96 15.86 -23.02
CA HIS A 196 3.28 17.01 -22.43
C HIS A 196 2.27 17.56 -23.45
N ASN A 197 1.02 17.10 -23.33
CA ASN A 197 -0.10 17.64 -24.05
C ASN A 197 -0.46 19.00 -23.43
N PRO A 198 -0.30 20.12 -24.15
CA PRO A 198 -0.54 21.47 -23.63
C PRO A 198 -2.03 21.74 -23.31
N ASP A 199 -2.91 20.87 -23.78
CA ASP A 199 -4.35 20.81 -23.56
C ASP A 199 -4.77 19.93 -22.37
N GLY A 200 -3.82 19.29 -21.68
CA GLY A 200 -4.05 18.59 -20.40
C GLY A 200 -4.84 17.27 -20.51
N VAL A 201 -5.19 16.82 -21.72
CA VAL A 201 -5.85 15.54 -21.96
C VAL A 201 -4.78 14.47 -22.17
N THR A 202 -4.58 13.61 -21.17
CA THR A 202 -3.68 12.46 -21.23
C THR A 202 -4.32 11.33 -22.04
N ASP A 203 -4.31 11.45 -23.37
CA ASP A 203 -5.14 10.63 -24.29
C ASP A 203 -4.58 9.23 -24.63
N GLY A 204 -3.65 8.69 -23.84
CA GLY A 204 -2.98 7.42 -24.18
C GLY A 204 -3.25 6.23 -23.26
N GLY A 205 -3.64 6.46 -22.00
CA GLY A 205 -3.70 5.39 -21.00
C GLY A 205 -5.09 4.81 -20.79
N SER A 206 -5.15 3.74 -20.01
CA SER A 206 -6.40 3.08 -19.65
C SER A 206 -6.46 2.79 -18.16
N LEU A 207 -7.61 3.08 -17.55
CA LEU A 207 -7.86 2.75 -16.15
C LEU A 207 -8.46 1.34 -16.07
N GLY A 208 -7.74 0.44 -15.38
CA GLY A 208 -8.13 -0.95 -15.21
C GLY A 208 -9.39 -1.15 -14.35
N PRO A 209 -9.81 -2.42 -14.17
CA PRO A 209 -10.93 -2.77 -13.30
C PRO A 209 -10.65 -2.44 -11.83
N ALA A 210 -11.67 -2.58 -10.99
CA ALA A 210 -11.48 -2.58 -9.54
C ALA A 210 -10.63 -3.79 -9.12
N VAL A 211 -9.67 -3.58 -8.24
CA VAL A 211 -8.74 -4.61 -7.77
C VAL A 211 -8.77 -4.70 -6.25
N VAL A 212 -8.91 -5.91 -5.73
CA VAL A 212 -8.52 -6.25 -4.36
C VAL A 212 -7.04 -6.62 -4.39
N TRP A 213 -6.20 -5.72 -3.89
CA TRP A 213 -4.75 -5.85 -3.91
C TRP A 213 -4.25 -6.38 -2.57
N VAL A 214 -3.77 -7.62 -2.60
CA VAL A 214 -3.36 -8.39 -1.42
C VAL A 214 -1.83 -8.42 -1.35
N GLY A 215 -1.27 -7.82 -0.29
CA GLY A 215 0.16 -7.90 -0.01
C GLY A 215 0.45 -8.98 1.02
N ILE A 216 1.39 -9.86 0.72
CA ILE A 216 1.80 -10.98 1.59
C ILE A 216 3.31 -11.05 1.77
N PRO A 217 3.82 -11.65 2.85
CA PRO A 217 5.25 -11.88 2.98
C PRO A 217 5.79 -12.76 1.82
N PRO A 218 6.98 -12.49 1.28
CA PRO A 218 7.56 -13.28 0.20
C PRO A 218 7.62 -14.77 0.54
N GLY A 219 7.18 -15.62 -0.38
CA GLY A 219 7.18 -17.08 -0.22
C GLY A 219 6.19 -17.63 0.81
N SER A 220 5.28 -16.81 1.34
CA SER A 220 4.26 -17.25 2.32
C SER A 220 3.06 -17.97 1.70
N THR A 221 2.92 -17.95 0.37
CA THR A 221 1.84 -18.64 -0.34
C THR A 221 2.32 -19.27 -1.64
N THR A 222 1.52 -20.18 -2.18
CA THR A 222 1.67 -20.71 -3.54
C THR A 222 0.62 -20.08 -4.46
N VAL A 223 0.85 -20.17 -5.77
CA VAL A 223 -0.10 -19.67 -6.78
C VAL A 223 -1.47 -20.35 -6.63
N ASP A 224 -1.50 -21.67 -6.37
CA ASP A 224 -2.75 -22.42 -6.24
C ASP A 224 -3.54 -22.00 -4.99
N ILE A 225 -2.87 -21.76 -3.86
CA ILE A 225 -3.52 -21.25 -2.64
C ILE A 225 -4.09 -19.85 -2.88
N ALA A 226 -3.34 -18.97 -3.55
CA ALA A 226 -3.80 -17.64 -3.92
C ALA A 226 -5.00 -17.71 -4.88
N HIS A 227 -5.00 -18.66 -5.83
CA HIS A 227 -6.11 -18.91 -6.74
C HIS A 227 -7.38 -19.31 -5.98
N ASP A 228 -7.30 -20.34 -5.13
CA ASP A 228 -8.44 -20.85 -4.35
C ASP A 228 -9.04 -19.78 -3.43
N ALA A 229 -8.18 -19.02 -2.75
CA ALA A 229 -8.61 -17.91 -1.90
C ALA A 229 -9.30 -16.81 -2.73
N SER A 230 -8.78 -16.52 -3.92
CA SER A 230 -9.37 -15.53 -4.81
C SER A 230 -10.75 -15.93 -5.32
N GLN A 231 -11.00 -17.23 -5.58
CA GLN A 231 -12.34 -17.67 -5.99
C GLN A 231 -13.37 -17.41 -4.88
N LYS A 232 -13.02 -17.69 -3.62
CA LYS A 232 -13.90 -17.40 -2.47
C LYS A 232 -14.16 -15.90 -2.31
N ILE A 233 -13.14 -15.06 -2.52
CA ILE A 233 -13.30 -13.60 -2.47
C ILE A 233 -14.20 -13.13 -3.62
N LEU A 234 -14.01 -13.62 -4.84
CA LEU A 234 -14.84 -13.27 -5.98
C LEU A 234 -16.30 -13.67 -5.78
N GLU A 235 -16.55 -14.85 -5.19
CA GLU A 235 -17.90 -15.29 -4.85
C GLU A 235 -18.57 -14.35 -3.82
N LEU A 236 -17.84 -13.98 -2.75
CA LEU A 236 -18.31 -13.00 -1.77
C LEU A 236 -18.64 -11.65 -2.44
N LEU A 237 -17.76 -11.16 -3.31
CA LEU A 237 -17.96 -9.91 -4.05
C LEU A 237 -19.18 -9.98 -4.97
N HIS A 238 -19.36 -11.11 -5.66
CA HIS A 238 -20.52 -11.36 -6.52
C HIS A 238 -21.84 -11.33 -5.73
N GLN A 239 -21.88 -11.97 -4.56
CA GLN A 239 -23.04 -11.94 -3.65
C GLN A 239 -23.40 -10.52 -3.18
N ASN A 240 -22.41 -9.60 -3.19
CA ASN A 240 -22.58 -8.18 -2.85
C ASN A 240 -22.71 -7.28 -4.09
N GLY A 241 -22.95 -7.85 -5.28
CA GLY A 241 -23.23 -7.10 -6.51
C GLY A 241 -22.00 -6.58 -7.26
N VAL A 242 -20.79 -7.04 -6.92
CA VAL A 242 -19.54 -6.68 -7.60
C VAL A 242 -19.12 -7.83 -8.52
N ASN A 243 -19.19 -7.60 -9.84
CA ASN A 243 -19.01 -8.65 -10.86
C ASN A 243 -17.70 -8.52 -11.66
N ASP A 244 -17.05 -7.37 -11.60
CA ASP A 244 -15.95 -6.95 -12.46
C ASP A 244 -14.65 -6.71 -11.70
N ALA A 245 -14.58 -7.15 -10.44
CA ALA A 245 -13.37 -7.04 -9.63
C ALA A 245 -12.34 -8.11 -10.01
N VAL A 246 -11.07 -7.74 -9.89
CA VAL A 246 -9.91 -8.63 -10.01
C VAL A 246 -9.24 -8.77 -8.66
N ILE A 247 -8.75 -9.97 -8.33
CA ILE A 247 -7.95 -10.21 -7.13
C ILE A 247 -6.50 -10.35 -7.56
N GLU A 248 -5.61 -9.54 -6.98
CA GLU A 248 -4.19 -9.57 -7.29
C GLU A 248 -3.38 -9.74 -6.02
N TRP A 249 -2.50 -10.75 -6.02
CA TRP A 249 -1.62 -11.08 -4.91
C TRP A 249 -0.21 -10.67 -5.26
N ARG A 250 0.47 -10.03 -4.31
CA ARG A 250 1.85 -9.59 -4.47
C ARG A 250 2.68 -9.84 -3.24
N ASP A 251 3.97 -9.94 -3.47
CA ASP A 251 4.93 -9.88 -2.39
C ASP A 251 4.95 -8.45 -1.80
N ALA A 252 5.06 -8.40 -0.48
CA ALA A 252 5.07 -7.20 0.32
C ALA A 252 6.03 -7.38 1.48
N VAL A 253 7.06 -6.54 1.53
CA VAL A 253 7.96 -6.47 2.69
C VAL A 253 7.48 -5.33 3.59
N VAL A 254 7.08 -5.67 4.82
CA VAL A 254 6.71 -4.66 5.82
C VAL A 254 8.00 -4.03 6.36
N SER A 255 8.37 -2.87 5.81
CA SER A 255 9.42 -2.05 6.37
C SER A 255 8.85 -1.20 7.50
N ARG A 256 9.22 -1.51 8.74
CA ARG A 256 9.00 -0.58 9.85
C ARG A 256 9.93 0.60 9.63
N LEU A 257 9.38 1.79 9.40
CA LEU A 257 10.16 3.02 9.40
C LEU A 257 10.71 3.23 10.83
N SER A 258 11.95 2.85 11.06
CA SER A 258 12.71 3.18 12.25
C SER A 258 13.11 4.65 12.17
N ILE A 259 12.18 5.54 12.55
CA ILE A 259 12.52 6.95 12.78
C ILE A 259 13.52 6.96 13.94
N PRO A 260 14.76 7.47 13.76
CA PRO A 260 15.67 7.66 14.88
C PRO A 260 15.06 8.72 15.79
N LEU A 261 14.49 8.32 16.92
CA LEU A 261 14.08 9.26 17.95
C LEU A 261 15.38 9.81 18.59
N PRO A 262 15.65 11.13 18.54
CA PRO A 262 16.68 11.71 19.39
C PRO A 262 16.12 11.74 20.82
N PHE A 263 16.99 11.51 21.80
CA PHE A 263 16.76 11.49 23.26
C PHE A 263 16.58 10.11 23.90
N ALA A 264 17.72 9.57 24.32
CA ALA A 264 17.84 8.69 25.47
C ALA A 264 17.38 9.43 26.75
N LEU A 265 16.59 8.78 27.59
CA LEU A 265 16.26 9.18 28.97
C LEU A 265 16.16 7.90 29.83
N PRO A 266 16.37 8.01 31.16
CA PRO A 266 17.31 7.18 31.89
C PRO A 266 16.65 5.97 32.54
N THR A 267 17.49 5.00 32.85
CA THR A 267 17.18 3.67 33.40
C THR A 267 16.63 3.64 34.83
N ALA A 268 15.72 2.67 35.04
CA ALA A 268 15.49 1.81 36.23
C ALA A 268 14.58 2.33 37.39
N PRO A 269 14.06 1.46 38.30
CA PRO A 269 13.88 -0.01 38.27
C PRO A 269 12.46 -0.55 38.67
N THR A 270 12.16 -1.75 38.18
CA THR A 270 11.49 -2.93 38.82
C THR A 270 10.15 -2.83 39.59
N ALA A 271 9.13 -3.54 39.09
CA ALA A 271 8.30 -4.49 39.87
C ALA A 271 7.53 -5.47 38.94
N SER A 272 7.46 -6.74 39.37
CA SER A 272 7.04 -7.96 38.67
C SER A 272 5.52 -8.22 38.72
N SER A 273 4.94 -8.85 37.69
CA SER A 273 3.89 -9.88 37.84
C SER A 273 3.55 -10.59 36.51
N LYS A 274 3.24 -11.88 36.63
CA LYS A 274 3.04 -12.95 35.63
C LYS A 274 1.74 -12.82 34.82
N CYS A 275 1.73 -13.33 33.57
CA CYS A 275 0.50 -13.67 32.83
C CYS A 275 0.31 -15.19 32.77
N ALA A 276 -0.93 -15.61 33.04
CA ALA A 276 -1.45 -16.96 32.88
C ALA A 276 -2.36 -17.02 31.65
N THR A 277 -2.37 -18.20 31.03
CA THR A 277 -3.20 -18.66 29.93
C THR A 277 -4.69 -18.65 30.23
N SER A 278 -5.49 -18.26 29.23
CA SER A 278 -6.75 -18.91 28.82
C SER A 278 -7.17 -18.35 27.47
#